data_AF-A0A971L530-F1
#
_entry.id   AF-A0A971L530-F1
#
_cell.length_a   1.000
_cell.length_b   1.000
_cell.length_c   1.000
_cell.angle_alpha   90.00
_cell.angle_beta   90.00
_cell.angle_gamma   90.00
#
_symmetry.space_group_name_H-M   'P 1'
#
loop_
_entity.id
_entity.type
_entity.pdbx_description
1 polymer ?
#
loop_
_entity_poly.entity_id
_entity_poly.type
_entity_poly.pdbx_seq_one_letter_code
_entity_poly.pdbx_strand_id
1 'polypeptide(L)'
;LHTALQVVSDVNTMLTPFLPHASQQVFEALGGEGVWAAQPEIREVSEEGNADYPVIMGEYANQQASWESRPVRAGQPLAKPSPLFAKLDEKLGETGPEWAPIQQGSGPVQGSQA
;
A
#
# COMPACT_ATOMS: atom_id res chain seq x y z
N LEU A 1 -2.51 27.98 0.49
CA LEU A 1 -2.45 26.58 -0.02
C LEU A 1 -1.25 25.80 0.54
N HIS A 2 -0.06 26.40 0.65
CA HIS A 2 1.17 25.74 1.09
C HIS A 2 1.01 24.86 2.36
N THR A 3 0.42 25.38 3.43
CA THR A 3 0.22 24.63 4.69
C THR A 3 -0.59 23.35 4.50
N ALA A 4 -1.65 23.39 3.67
CA ALA A 4 -2.44 22.20 3.40
C ALA A 4 -1.63 21.13 2.65
N LEU A 5 -0.79 21.54 1.69
CA LEU A 5 0.11 20.62 0.98
C LEU A 5 1.17 20.05 1.90
N GLN A 6 1.69 20.84 2.84
CA GLN A 6 2.63 20.35 3.86
C GLN A 6 1.96 19.28 4.73
N VAL A 7 0.73 19.51 5.20
CA VAL A 7 -0.03 18.51 5.96
C VAL A 7 -0.24 17.23 5.14
N VAL A 8 -0.59 17.33 3.86
CA VAL A 8 -0.72 16.17 2.97
C VAL A 8 0.60 15.40 2.87
N SER A 9 1.73 16.10 2.71
CA SER A 9 3.07 15.49 2.66
C SER A 9 3.46 14.77 3.97
N ASP A 10 3.16 15.38 5.12
CA ASP A 10 3.48 14.79 6.42
C ASP A 10 2.59 13.59 6.73
N VAL A 11 1.28 13.69 6.43
CA VAL A 11 0.35 12.56 6.53
C VAL A 11 0.74 11.43 5.59
N ASN A 12 1.22 11.75 4.39
CA ASN A 12 1.72 10.75 3.45
C ASN A 12 2.84 9.91 4.06
N THR A 13 3.78 10.57 4.74
CA THR A 13 4.90 9.92 5.44
C THR A 13 4.40 8.99 6.54
N MET A 14 3.43 9.45 7.35
CA MET A 14 2.85 8.63 8.42
C MET A 14 2.07 7.41 7.90
N LEU A 15 1.40 7.53 6.75
CA LEU A 15 0.60 6.45 6.15
C LEU A 15 1.41 5.47 5.30
N THR A 16 2.66 5.79 4.97
CA THR A 16 3.51 4.97 4.09
C THR A 16 3.62 3.50 4.53
N PRO A 17 3.75 3.15 5.84
CA PRO A 17 3.80 1.75 6.27
C PRO A 17 2.50 0.97 6.04
N PHE A 18 1.36 1.66 5.92
CA PHE A 18 0.03 1.04 5.80
C PHE A 18 -0.50 1.07 4.38
N LEU A 19 -0.18 2.12 3.63
CA LEU A 19 -0.73 2.41 2.30
C LEU A 19 0.39 2.77 1.30
N PRO A 20 1.42 1.92 1.11
CA PRO A 20 2.62 2.29 0.34
C PRO A 20 2.31 2.69 -1.11
N HIS A 21 1.32 2.04 -1.75
CA HIS A 21 0.90 2.36 -3.12
C HIS A 21 0.18 3.70 -3.22
N ALA A 22 -0.68 4.03 -2.24
CA ALA A 22 -1.33 5.34 -2.21
C ALA A 22 -0.29 6.42 -1.90
N SER A 23 0.68 6.11 -1.04
CA SER A 23 1.73 7.06 -0.69
C SER A 23 2.66 7.42 -1.84
N GLN A 24 2.95 6.46 -2.72
CA GLN A 24 3.62 6.71 -3.99
C GLN A 24 2.82 7.70 -4.86
N GLN A 25 1.52 7.48 -5.04
CA GLN A 25 0.67 8.34 -5.87
C GLN A 25 0.56 9.77 -5.29
N VAL A 26 0.49 9.92 -3.97
CA VAL A 26 0.52 11.25 -3.32
C VAL A 26 1.86 11.94 -3.57
N PHE A 27 2.97 11.22 -3.43
CA PHE A 27 4.31 11.77 -3.68
C PHE A 27 4.45 12.29 -5.12
N GLU A 28 4.00 11.51 -6.10
CA GLU A 28 3.98 11.91 -7.52
C GLU A 28 3.03 13.10 -7.78
N ALA A 29 1.84 13.10 -7.17
CA ALA A 29 0.90 14.21 -7.29
C ALA A 29 1.44 15.53 -6.69
N LEU A 30 2.31 15.44 -5.68
CA LEU A 30 3.06 16.57 -5.11
C LEU A 30 4.29 16.96 -5.95
N GLY A 31 4.49 16.35 -7.12
CA GLY A 31 5.59 16.62 -8.03
C GLY A 31 6.89 15.91 -7.67
N GLY A 32 6.83 14.86 -6.83
CA GLY A 32 7.96 13.97 -6.56
C GLY A 32 8.25 13.04 -7.72
N GLU A 33 9.52 12.70 -7.91
CA GLU A 33 9.99 11.77 -8.94
C GLU A 33 10.73 10.60 -8.30
N GLY A 34 10.66 9.40 -8.90
CA GLY A 34 11.31 8.19 -8.39
C GLY A 34 10.46 7.40 -7.40
N VAL A 35 11.09 6.48 -6.67
CA VAL A 35 10.39 5.55 -5.77
C VAL A 35 10.30 6.16 -4.37
N TRP A 36 9.09 6.40 -3.90
CA TRP A 36 8.80 6.80 -2.53
C TRP A 36 8.99 5.61 -1.59
N ALA A 37 8.18 4.56 -1.76
CA ALA A 37 8.20 3.35 -0.93
C ALA A 37 8.41 2.12 -1.81
N ALA A 38 9.59 1.49 -1.69
CA ALA A 38 9.91 0.32 -2.48
C ALA A 38 9.03 -0.88 -2.07
N GLN A 39 8.64 -1.67 -3.07
CA GLN A 39 7.74 -2.80 -2.85
C GLN A 39 8.51 -4.05 -2.41
N PRO A 40 7.90 -4.89 -1.55
CA PRO A 40 8.45 -6.20 -1.29
C PRO A 40 8.38 -7.08 -2.55
N GLU A 41 9.41 -7.89 -2.75
CA GLU A 41 9.56 -8.85 -3.83
C GLU A 41 9.80 -10.25 -3.23
N ILE A 42 9.18 -11.27 -3.81
CA ILE A 42 9.51 -12.65 -3.49
C ILE A 42 10.79 -13.03 -4.25
N ARG A 43 11.80 -13.51 -3.54
CA ARG A 43 13.04 -14.04 -4.12
C ARG A 43 13.27 -15.46 -3.61
N GLU A 44 13.63 -16.36 -4.52
CA GLU A 44 14.11 -17.70 -4.16
C GLU A 44 15.57 -17.60 -3.69
N VAL A 45 15.87 -18.24 -2.58
CA VAL A 45 17.23 -18.33 -2.02
C VAL A 45 17.64 -19.79 -1.85
N SER A 46 18.93 -20.04 -2.07
CA SER A 46 19.56 -21.35 -1.90
C SER A 46 20.56 -21.29 -0.75
N GLU A 47 20.44 -22.19 0.21
CA GLU A 47 21.39 -22.36 1.32
C GLU A 47 21.99 -23.77 1.29
N GLU A 48 23.28 -23.89 1.60
CA GLU A 48 23.97 -25.18 1.57
C GLU A 48 23.33 -26.18 2.56
N GLY A 49 22.87 -27.32 2.04
CA GLY A 49 22.20 -28.35 2.83
C GLY A 49 20.68 -28.18 2.95
N ASN A 50 20.09 -27.13 2.38
CA ASN A 50 18.64 -26.89 2.33
C ASN A 50 18.12 -26.95 0.89
N ALA A 51 16.81 -27.21 0.74
CA ALA A 51 16.12 -26.99 -0.52
C ALA A 51 15.88 -25.49 -0.72
N ASP A 52 15.74 -25.04 -1.98
CA ASP A 52 15.39 -23.66 -2.28
C ASP A 52 14.05 -23.27 -1.64
N TYR A 53 13.96 -22.03 -1.16
CA TYR A 53 12.73 -21.51 -0.56
C TYR A 53 12.53 -20.01 -0.82
N PRO A 54 11.26 -19.56 -0.85
CA PRO A 54 10.94 -18.15 -1.08
C PRO A 54 11.16 -17.33 0.19
N VAL A 55 11.76 -16.15 0.03
CA VAL A 55 11.85 -15.09 1.03
C VAL A 55 11.26 -13.79 0.50
N ILE A 56 10.76 -12.95 1.41
CA ILE A 56 10.34 -11.60 1.08
C ILE A 56 11.55 -10.67 1.25
N MET A 57 11.94 -10.03 0.16
CA MET A 57 13.06 -9.09 0.05
C MET A 57 12.59 -7.81 -0.65
N GLY A 58 13.50 -6.91 -1.03
CA GLY A 58 13.20 -5.75 -1.87
C GLY A 58 14.40 -4.81 -2.04
N GLU A 59 14.41 -4.02 -3.12
CA GLU A 59 15.45 -3.02 -3.35
C GLU A 59 15.16 -1.70 -2.61
N TYR A 60 15.31 -1.72 -1.28
CA TYR A 60 15.01 -0.57 -0.42
C TYR A 60 16.08 0.54 -0.47
N ALA A 61 17.23 0.30 -1.11
CA ALA A 61 18.36 1.25 -1.14
C ALA A 61 18.01 2.56 -1.86
N ASN A 62 17.12 2.52 -2.85
CA ASN A 62 16.78 3.66 -3.70
C ASN A 62 15.46 4.34 -3.33
N GLN A 63 14.82 3.91 -2.24
CA GLN A 63 13.56 4.52 -1.82
C GLN A 63 13.79 5.88 -1.17
N GLN A 64 12.84 6.79 -1.33
CA GLN A 64 12.94 8.14 -0.80
C GLN A 64 12.20 8.34 0.52
N ALA A 65 11.27 7.45 0.89
CA ALA A 65 10.53 7.58 2.13
C ALA A 65 11.47 7.56 3.34
N SER A 66 11.38 8.60 4.17
CA SER A 66 12.05 8.69 5.47
C SER A 66 11.07 9.22 6.50
N TRP A 67 11.24 8.80 7.75
CA TRP A 67 10.34 9.17 8.84
C TRP A 67 10.69 10.56 9.42
N GLU A 68 10.54 11.59 8.58
CA GLU A 68 10.78 12.99 8.92
C GLU A 68 9.85 13.89 8.08
N SER A 69 9.58 15.10 8.58
CA SER A 69 8.89 16.10 7.76
C SER A 69 9.86 16.69 6.73
N ARG A 70 9.39 16.84 5.48
CA ARG A 70 10.14 17.45 4.38
C ARG A 70 9.38 18.66 3.84
N PRO A 71 10.00 19.85 3.77
CA PRO A 71 9.32 21.03 3.27
C PRO A 71 8.89 20.89 1.81
N VAL A 72 7.61 21.16 1.53
CA VAL A 72 7.11 21.28 0.15
C VAL A 72 7.71 22.52 -0.50
N ARG A 73 8.42 22.37 -1.61
CA ARG A 73 9.09 23.49 -2.28
C ARG A 73 8.06 24.42 -2.95
N ALA A 74 8.18 25.72 -2.71
CA ALA A 74 7.37 26.70 -3.42
C ALA A 74 7.73 26.74 -4.91
N GLY A 75 6.73 26.84 -5.78
CA GLY A 75 6.93 26.84 -7.23
C GLY A 75 7.08 25.44 -7.86
N GLN A 76 7.01 24.36 -7.06
CA GLN A 76 6.93 23.00 -7.59
C GLN A 76 5.67 22.86 -8.48
N PRO A 77 5.80 22.45 -9.74
CA PRO A 77 4.65 22.14 -10.58
C PRO A 77 3.87 20.97 -9.97
N LEU A 78 2.55 21.11 -9.87
CA LEU A 78 1.66 20.07 -9.37
C LEU A 78 0.80 19.52 -10.50
N ALA A 79 0.61 18.21 -10.50
CA ALA A 79 -0.39 17.59 -11.35
C ALA A 79 -1.79 18.02 -10.90
N LYS A 80 -2.75 18.04 -11.84
CA LYS A 80 -4.15 18.26 -11.48
C LYS A 80 -4.59 17.09 -10.59
N PRO A 81 -5.17 17.36 -9.40
CA PRO A 81 -5.52 16.29 -8.47
C PRO A 81 -6.60 15.39 -9.07
N SER A 82 -6.37 14.08 -8.97
CA SER A 82 -7.35 13.03 -9.25
C SER A 82 -7.68 12.28 -7.97
N PRO A 83 -8.91 11.72 -7.82
CA PRO A 83 -9.24 10.88 -6.68
C PRO A 83 -8.31 9.66 -6.58
N LEU A 84 -7.72 9.43 -5.40
CA LEU A 84 -6.84 8.28 -5.14
C LEU A 84 -7.60 7.05 -4.64
N PHE A 85 -8.71 7.25 -3.93
CA PHE A 85 -9.50 6.17 -3.36
C PHE A 85 -10.89 6.16 -3.98
N ALA A 86 -11.24 5.05 -4.62
CA ALA A 86 -12.61 4.79 -5.04
C ALA A 86 -13.43 4.31 -3.85
N LYS A 87 -14.69 4.74 -3.78
CA LYS A 87 -15.65 4.15 -2.83
C LYS A 87 -15.86 2.69 -3.21
N LEU A 88 -15.87 1.81 -2.22
CA LEU A 88 -16.20 0.39 -2.43
C LEU A 88 -17.68 0.24 -2.83
N ASP A 89 -17.93 -0.67 -3.76
CA ASP A 89 -19.29 -1.12 -4.10
C ASP A 89 -19.85 -1.93 -2.92
N GLU A 90 -21.12 -1.70 -2.58
CA GLU A 90 -21.79 -2.40 -1.48
C GLU A 90 -21.79 -3.92 -1.68
N LYS A 91 -21.91 -4.38 -2.92
CA LYS A 91 -21.89 -5.81 -3.28
C LYS A 91 -20.57 -6.48 -2.89
N LEU A 92 -19.45 -5.75 -2.93
CA LEU A 92 -18.15 -6.30 -2.56
C LEU A 92 -18.10 -6.71 -1.09
N GLY A 93 -18.84 -6.02 -0.21
CA GLY A 93 -18.96 -6.36 1.20
C GLY A 93 -19.71 -7.68 1.44
N GLU A 94 -20.55 -8.10 0.50
CA GLU A 94 -21.33 -9.34 0.58
C GLU A 94 -20.63 -10.53 -0.10
N THR A 95 -20.01 -10.30 -1.26
CA THR A 95 -19.44 -11.36 -2.09
C THR A 95 -17.95 -11.54 -1.90
N GLY A 96 -17.25 -10.52 -1.41
CA GLY A 96 -15.79 -10.44 -1.46
C GLY A 96 -15.26 -10.22 -2.88
N PRO A 97 -13.96 -9.88 -3.01
CA PRO A 97 -13.28 -9.81 -4.30
C PRO A 97 -13.02 -11.20 -4.90
N GLU A 98 -12.76 -11.27 -6.20
CA GLU A 98 -12.53 -12.54 -6.93
C GLU A 98 -11.40 -13.40 -6.33
N TRP A 99 -10.37 -12.77 -5.78
CA TRP A 99 -9.22 -13.44 -5.16
C TRP A 99 -9.47 -13.85 -3.69
N ALA A 100 -10.55 -13.39 -3.06
CA ALA A 100 -10.94 -13.76 -1.70
C ALA A 100 -12.48 -13.68 -1.52
N PRO A 101 -13.24 -14.62 -2.11
CA PRO A 101 -14.70 -14.61 -2.03
C PRO A 101 -15.18 -14.89 -0.60
N ILE A 102 -16.23 -14.18 -0.17
CA ILE A 102 -16.89 -14.39 1.12
C ILE A 102 -17.87 -15.55 0.98
N GLN A 103 -17.62 -16.64 1.70
CA GLN A 103 -18.56 -17.76 1.77
C GLN A 103 -19.73 -17.39 2.69
N GLN A 104 -20.93 -17.24 2.12
CA GLN A 104 -22.14 -17.08 2.93
C GLN A 104 -22.48 -18.44 3.57
N GLY A 105 -22.34 -18.52 4.89
CA GLY A 105 -22.53 -19.75 5.65
C GLY A 105 -23.88 -20.40 5.36
N SER A 106 -23.85 -21.57 4.74
CA SER A 106 -25.02 -22.43 4.52
C SER A 106 -24.65 -23.87 4.91
N GLY A 107 -24.93 -24.22 6.16
CA GLY A 107 -24.87 -25.60 6.64
C GLY A 107 -25.51 -25.73 8.03
N PRO A 108 -26.43 -26.69 8.26
CA PRO A 108 -27.05 -26.87 9.56
C PRO A 108 -26.02 -27.38 10.58
N VAL A 109 -26.04 -26.82 11.78
CA VAL A 109 -25.26 -27.31 12.93
C VAL A 109 -25.88 -28.64 13.35
N GLN A 110 -25.39 -29.76 12.82
CA GLN A 110 -25.85 -31.08 13.20
C GLN A 110 -25.24 -31.40 14.58
N GLY A 111 -26.06 -31.23 15.61
CA GLY A 111 -25.70 -31.59 16.98
C GLY A 111 -25.32 -33.07 17.05
N SER A 112 -24.09 -33.35 17.45
CA SER A 112 -23.62 -34.67 17.83
C SER A 112 -24.46 -35.18 19.01
N GLN A 113 -25.33 -36.16 18.78
CA GLN A 113 -25.90 -36.95 19.88
C GLN A 113 -24.84 -37.92 20.39
N ALA A 114 -24.73 -37.99 21.71
CA ALA A 114 -23.95 -38.96 22.47
C ALA A 114 -24.76 -40.25 22.69
#